data_AF-A0A1H6I192-F1
#
_entry.id   AF-A0A1H6I192-F1
#
_cell.length_a   1.000
_cell.length_b   1.000
_cell.length_c   1.000
_cell.angle_alpha   90.00
_cell.angle_beta   90.00
_cell.angle_gamma   90.00
#
_symmetry.space_group_name_H-M   'P 1'
#
loop_
_entity.id
_entity.type
_entity.pdbx_description
1 polymer ?
#
loop_
_entity_poly.entity_id
_entity_poly.type
_entity_poly.pdbx_seq_one_letter_code
_entity_poly.pdbx_strand_id
1 'polypeptide(L)'
;MSDAAPNHETGIEPAADLLDATPETAYFWGRVAGDGEVTADGVTTRAGDETAAEALAAIAGTSRTGTDHRVEARESAHDASIVRFEDEYEIQVIGAPAERASAAFGLPIDGQPGGYRFDAFSDHRARLIRGLLEACGTVCFRESAGSVGVSFVHEDRALLDTIRSQLSAATPHVPTDDLAETSSGGYWFGLADDADVATFAEWVYAGSAASGLYADDRRAKLRRSVERATGADVGTLEGE
;
A
#
# COMPACT_ATOMS: atom_id res chain seq x y z
N MET A 1 0.96 15.57 39.70
CA MET A 1 1.15 14.34 38.92
C MET A 1 0.84 14.73 37.49
N SER A 2 1.88 14.81 36.66
CA SER A 2 1.76 15.27 35.28
C SER A 2 1.39 14.06 34.43
N ASP A 3 0.25 14.13 33.74
CA ASP A 3 -0.04 13.23 32.62
C ASP A 3 1.01 13.50 31.55
N ALA A 4 1.98 12.59 31.43
CA ALA A 4 2.82 12.51 30.25
C ALA A 4 1.98 11.83 29.18
N ALA A 5 1.53 12.60 28.19
CA ALA A 5 1.00 12.02 26.95
C ALA A 5 2.05 11.05 26.38
N PRO A 6 1.65 9.87 25.89
CA PRO A 6 2.59 8.94 25.28
C PRO A 6 3.29 9.65 24.13
N ASN A 7 4.62 9.65 24.17
CA ASN A 7 5.46 10.18 23.11
C ASN A 7 5.21 9.29 21.88
N HIS A 8 4.54 9.78 20.84
CA HIS A 8 4.40 9.05 19.59
C HIS A 8 5.77 8.95 18.92
N GLU A 9 6.46 7.82 19.09
CA GLU A 9 7.84 7.59 18.63
C GLU A 9 8.03 7.71 17.10
N THR A 10 6.93 7.69 16.33
CA THR A 10 6.92 7.80 14.87
C THR A 10 6.97 9.24 14.34
N GLY A 11 6.69 10.26 15.15
CA GLY A 11 6.54 11.65 14.68
C GLY A 11 5.32 11.89 13.78
N ILE A 12 4.42 10.91 13.65
CA ILE A 12 3.16 11.01 12.91
C ILE A 12 2.06 11.41 13.88
N GLU A 13 1.41 12.53 13.61
CA GLU A 13 0.24 12.98 14.38
C GLU A 13 -1.02 12.23 13.93
N PRO A 14 -1.92 11.86 14.86
CA PRO A 14 -3.22 11.29 14.51
C PRO A 14 -4.01 12.18 13.55
N ALA A 15 -4.68 11.57 12.58
CA ALA A 15 -5.55 12.30 11.68
C ALA A 15 -6.72 12.91 12.45
N ALA A 16 -6.99 14.20 12.22
CA ALA A 16 -8.13 14.89 12.81
C ALA A 16 -9.46 14.30 12.32
N ASP A 17 -9.55 14.01 11.01
CA ASP A 17 -10.56 13.15 10.40
C ASP A 17 -9.88 12.24 9.36
N LEU A 18 -10.16 10.94 9.42
CA LEU A 18 -9.65 9.97 8.44
C LEU A 18 -10.19 10.24 7.02
N LEU A 19 -11.23 11.06 6.88
CA LEU A 19 -11.79 11.46 5.59
C LEU A 19 -11.11 12.68 4.96
N ASP A 20 -10.25 13.39 5.72
CA ASP A 20 -9.50 14.50 5.16
C ASP A 20 -8.56 14.00 4.07
N ALA A 21 -8.38 14.77 3.00
CA ALA A 21 -7.42 14.44 1.96
C ALA A 21 -6.03 14.95 2.38
N THR A 22 -5.28 14.13 3.11
CA THR A 22 -3.89 14.41 3.53
C THR A 22 -2.96 13.30 3.03
N PRO A 23 -1.63 13.49 3.04
CA PRO A 23 -0.68 12.44 2.69
C PRO A 23 -0.84 11.18 3.55
N GLU A 24 -1.12 11.35 4.84
CA GLU A 24 -1.32 10.29 5.82
C GLU A 24 -2.56 9.46 5.51
N THR A 25 -3.71 10.12 5.35
CA THR A 25 -4.97 9.42 5.06
C THR A 25 -4.96 8.79 3.67
N ALA A 26 -4.29 9.39 2.68
CA ALA A 26 -4.09 8.80 1.37
C ALA A 26 -3.31 7.48 1.48
N TYR A 27 -2.21 7.47 2.25
CA TYR A 27 -1.45 6.24 2.52
C TYR A 27 -2.31 5.19 3.24
N PHE A 28 -3.00 5.59 4.33
CA PHE A 28 -3.88 4.73 5.11
C PHE A 28 -4.96 4.06 4.26
N TRP A 29 -5.71 4.82 3.45
CA TRP A 29 -6.77 4.26 2.61
C TRP A 29 -6.25 3.43 1.44
N GLY A 30 -5.04 3.70 0.94
CA GLY A 30 -4.38 2.82 -0.01
C GLY A 30 -4.08 1.43 0.59
N ARG A 31 -3.65 1.40 1.86
CA ARG A 31 -3.42 0.15 2.61
C ARG A 31 -4.72 -0.61 2.84
N VAL A 32 -5.74 0.07 3.35
CA VAL A 32 -7.07 -0.52 3.60
C VAL A 32 -7.67 -1.08 2.32
N ALA A 33 -7.61 -0.35 1.21
CA ALA A 33 -8.24 -0.79 -0.02
C ALA A 33 -7.57 -2.01 -0.64
N GLY A 34 -6.27 -2.20 -0.45
CA GLY A 34 -5.52 -3.29 -1.07
C GLY A 34 -5.51 -4.61 -0.30
N ASP A 35 -5.55 -4.58 1.04
CA ASP A 35 -5.46 -5.80 1.88
C ASP A 35 -6.27 -5.69 3.18
N GLY A 36 -7.15 -4.68 3.27
CA GLY A 36 -8.01 -4.44 4.40
C GLY A 36 -9.46 -4.84 4.17
N GLU A 37 -10.23 -4.75 5.24
CA GLU A 37 -11.66 -5.02 5.27
C GLU A 37 -12.38 -3.84 5.90
N VAL A 38 -13.50 -3.43 5.31
CA VAL A 38 -14.38 -2.40 5.85
C VAL A 38 -15.73 -3.05 6.13
N THR A 39 -16.16 -2.98 7.38
CA THR A 39 -17.44 -3.52 7.86
C THR A 39 -18.24 -2.41 8.53
N ALA A 40 -19.51 -2.67 8.85
CA ALA A 40 -20.29 -1.74 9.66
C ALA A 40 -19.65 -1.43 11.04
N ASP A 41 -18.86 -2.38 11.58
CA ASP A 41 -18.26 -2.28 12.90
C ASP A 41 -16.91 -1.55 12.91
N GLY A 42 -16.24 -1.46 11.76
CA GLY A 42 -14.95 -0.77 11.66
C GLY A 42 -14.16 -1.08 10.40
N VAL A 43 -12.87 -0.73 10.47
CA VAL A 43 -11.90 -0.95 9.40
C VAL A 43 -10.75 -1.79 9.94
N THR A 44 -10.39 -2.83 9.21
CA THR A 44 -9.20 -3.64 9.49
C THR A 44 -8.22 -3.51 8.32
N THR A 45 -6.94 -3.43 8.60
CA THR A 45 -5.88 -3.53 7.57
C THR A 45 -4.68 -4.25 8.14
N ARG A 46 -3.78 -4.71 7.28
CA ARG A 46 -2.60 -5.48 7.65
C ARG A 46 -1.35 -4.70 7.31
N ALA A 47 -0.23 -5.00 7.96
CA ALA A 47 1.10 -4.55 7.61
C ALA A 47 2.11 -5.70 7.68
N GLY A 48 3.04 -5.74 6.73
CA GLY A 48 4.07 -6.77 6.65
C GLY A 48 5.31 -6.48 7.51
N ASP A 49 5.37 -5.28 8.10
CA ASP A 49 6.46 -4.83 8.96
C ASP A 49 5.96 -3.82 10.00
N GLU A 50 6.76 -3.65 11.05
CA GLU A 50 6.46 -2.80 12.21
C GLU A 50 6.37 -1.32 11.83
N THR A 51 7.23 -0.83 10.94
CA THR A 51 7.24 0.57 10.48
C THR A 51 5.89 0.97 9.87
N ALA A 52 5.37 0.16 8.94
CA ALA A 52 4.06 0.41 8.36
C ALA A 52 2.93 0.24 9.39
N ALA A 53 3.03 -0.73 10.30
CA ALA A 53 2.04 -0.96 11.35
C ALA A 53 1.93 0.24 12.31
N GLU A 54 3.07 0.75 12.79
CA GLU A 54 3.15 1.92 13.66
C GLU A 54 2.63 3.18 12.98
N ALA A 55 2.97 3.39 11.70
CA ALA A 55 2.43 4.49 10.91
C ALA A 55 0.91 4.43 10.82
N LEU A 56 0.34 3.26 10.49
CA LEU A 56 -1.11 3.08 10.39
C LEU A 56 -1.83 3.29 11.73
N ALA A 57 -1.26 2.78 12.83
CA ALA A 57 -1.81 2.97 14.17
C ALA A 57 -1.74 4.44 14.61
N ALA A 58 -0.65 5.14 14.29
CA ALA A 58 -0.51 6.57 14.58
C ALA A 58 -1.56 7.40 13.85
N ILE A 59 -1.73 7.19 12.53
CA ILE A 59 -2.73 7.90 11.70
C ILE A 59 -4.14 7.68 12.25
N ALA A 60 -4.48 6.45 12.62
CA ALA A 60 -5.79 6.11 13.16
C ALA A 60 -6.03 6.65 14.59
N GLY A 61 -5.01 7.19 15.25
CA GLY A 61 -5.09 7.64 16.64
C GLY A 61 -5.30 6.51 17.65
N THR A 62 -5.06 5.26 17.25
CA THR A 62 -5.23 4.08 18.12
C THR A 62 -3.93 3.83 18.88
N SER A 63 -3.75 4.50 20.01
CA SER A 63 -2.60 4.31 20.92
C SER A 63 -2.67 3.03 21.78
N ARG A 64 -3.66 2.16 21.53
CA ARG A 64 -3.76 0.81 22.11
C ARG A 64 -3.97 -0.19 20.99
N THR A 65 -2.86 -0.80 20.62
CA THR A 65 -2.75 -1.98 19.78
C THR A 65 -3.77 -3.05 20.21
N GLY A 66 -4.85 -3.17 19.44
CA GLY A 66 -5.39 -4.49 19.08
C GLY A 66 -4.54 -5.10 17.97
N THR A 67 -3.22 -4.93 18.04
CA THR A 67 -2.29 -5.46 17.06
C THR A 67 -2.02 -6.89 17.46
N ASP A 68 -2.82 -7.79 16.89
CA ASP A 68 -2.51 -9.21 16.91
C ASP A 68 -1.37 -9.41 15.91
N HIS A 69 -0.16 -9.60 16.43
CA HIS A 69 1.00 -9.97 15.62
C HIS A 69 0.93 -11.47 15.35
N ARG A 70 0.81 -11.84 14.08
CA ARG A 70 0.73 -13.23 13.64
C ARG A 70 1.72 -13.43 12.51
N VAL A 71 2.43 -14.55 12.55
CA VAL A 71 3.26 -14.99 11.44
C VAL A 71 2.37 -15.83 10.53
N GLU A 72 1.99 -15.30 9.38
CA GLU A 72 1.16 -16.00 8.40
C GLU A 72 2.02 -16.66 7.31
N ALA A 73 1.60 -17.85 6.89
CA ALA A 73 2.22 -18.63 5.84
C ALA A 73 1.43 -18.41 4.54
N ARG A 74 1.96 -17.61 3.59
CA ARG A 74 1.32 -17.38 2.29
C ARG A 74 2.01 -18.19 1.19
N GLU A 75 1.21 -18.88 0.39
CA GLU A 75 1.67 -19.54 -0.85
C GLU A 75 1.95 -18.48 -1.92
N SER A 76 3.05 -18.64 -2.66
CA SER A 76 3.40 -17.70 -3.73
C SER A 76 2.34 -17.73 -4.84
N ALA A 77 1.82 -16.55 -5.22
CA ALA A 77 0.81 -16.39 -6.26
C ALA A 77 1.24 -16.92 -7.65
N HIS A 78 2.55 -17.11 -7.87
CA HIS A 78 3.11 -17.66 -9.10
C HIS A 78 3.52 -19.14 -8.99
N ASP A 79 3.64 -19.67 -7.77
CA ASP A 79 4.04 -21.06 -7.50
C ASP A 79 3.62 -21.48 -6.08
N ALA A 80 2.51 -22.21 -5.98
CA ALA A 80 1.93 -22.63 -4.71
C ALA A 80 2.81 -23.62 -3.90
N SER A 81 3.92 -24.11 -4.45
CA SER A 81 4.89 -24.95 -3.72
C SER A 81 5.82 -24.14 -2.80
N ILE A 82 5.82 -22.82 -2.91
CA ILE A 82 6.63 -21.91 -2.09
C ILE A 82 5.74 -21.28 -1.02
N VAL A 83 5.99 -21.65 0.24
CA VAL A 83 5.36 -21.04 1.42
C VAL A 83 6.31 -19.99 2.00
N ARG A 84 5.85 -18.73 2.08
CA ARG A 84 6.57 -17.64 2.74
C ARG A 84 5.95 -17.38 4.11
N PHE A 85 6.81 -17.24 5.12
CA PHE A 85 6.42 -16.74 6.43
C PHE A 85 6.64 -15.24 6.43
N GLU A 86 5.58 -14.48 6.60
CA GLU A 86 5.61 -13.02 6.64
C GLU A 86 5.07 -12.58 8.01
N ASP A 87 5.78 -11.66 8.67
CA ASP A 87 5.25 -10.99 9.86
C ASP A 87 4.01 -10.20 9.43
N GLU A 88 2.86 -10.46 10.06
CA GLU A 88 1.61 -9.75 9.79
C GLU A 88 1.14 -9.05 11.05
N TYR A 89 0.97 -7.74 10.94
CA TYR A 89 0.44 -6.88 11.97
C TYR A 89 -0.97 -6.47 11.55
N GLU A 90 -1.98 -6.89 12.30
CA GLU A 90 -3.35 -6.45 12.07
C GLU A 90 -3.62 -5.12 12.79
N ILE A 91 -4.23 -4.16 12.11
CA ILE A 91 -4.63 -2.86 12.65
C ILE A 91 -6.14 -2.74 12.51
N GLN A 92 -6.83 -2.58 13.64
CA GLN A 92 -8.27 -2.42 13.68
C GLN A 92 -8.67 -1.04 14.20
N VAL A 93 -9.48 -0.34 13.42
CA VAL A 93 -10.11 0.94 13.76
C VAL A 93 -11.60 0.72 13.97
N ILE A 94 -12.03 0.72 15.23
CA ILE A 94 -13.43 0.46 15.61
C ILE A 94 -14.25 1.75 15.51
N GLY A 95 -15.43 1.67 14.89
CA GLY A 95 -16.46 2.72 14.94
C GLY A 95 -16.88 3.31 13.60
N ALA A 96 -17.49 4.50 13.66
CA ALA A 96 -18.16 5.19 12.55
C ALA A 96 -17.29 5.63 11.32
N PRO A 97 -15.94 5.55 11.28
CA PRO A 97 -15.21 5.85 10.06
C PRO A 97 -15.59 4.96 8.87
N ALA A 98 -15.99 3.70 9.09
CA ALA A 98 -16.24 2.75 8.02
C ALA A 98 -17.40 3.15 7.08
N GLU A 99 -18.58 3.44 7.65
CA GLU A 99 -19.73 3.91 6.86
C GLU A 99 -19.44 5.23 6.14
N ARG A 100 -18.79 6.17 6.85
CA ARG A 100 -18.45 7.47 6.25
C ARG A 100 -17.39 7.35 5.16
N ALA A 101 -16.41 6.45 5.30
CA ALA A 101 -15.39 6.20 4.30
C ALA A 101 -15.96 5.46 3.08
N SER A 102 -16.87 4.50 3.28
CA SER A 102 -17.63 3.92 2.17
C SER A 102 -18.43 5.01 1.43
N ALA A 103 -19.10 5.90 2.15
CA ALA A 103 -19.84 7.02 1.56
C ALA A 103 -18.94 8.09 0.91
N ALA A 104 -17.71 8.30 1.38
CA ALA A 104 -16.79 9.29 0.81
C ALA A 104 -15.99 8.70 -0.36
N PHE A 105 -15.26 7.62 -0.11
CA PHE A 105 -14.31 7.01 -1.05
C PHE A 105 -14.87 5.83 -1.83
N GLY A 106 -16.14 5.43 -1.60
CA GLY A 106 -16.74 4.33 -2.33
C GLY A 106 -16.09 2.98 -2.01
N LEU A 107 -15.56 2.82 -0.80
CA LEU A 107 -14.97 1.55 -0.37
C LEU A 107 -16.07 0.49 -0.26
N PRO A 108 -15.76 -0.78 -0.61
CA PRO A 108 -16.65 -1.90 -0.37
C PRO A 108 -16.94 -1.98 1.13
N ILE A 109 -18.19 -2.29 1.50
CA ILE A 109 -18.59 -2.51 2.90
C ILE A 109 -19.37 -3.80 2.99
N ASP A 110 -19.06 -4.66 3.98
CA ASP A 110 -19.72 -5.95 4.19
C ASP A 110 -19.81 -6.80 2.90
N GLY A 111 -18.70 -6.85 2.14
CA GLY A 111 -18.58 -7.60 0.88
C GLY A 111 -19.37 -7.02 -0.31
N GLN A 112 -19.97 -5.83 -0.18
CA GLN A 112 -20.61 -5.17 -1.32
C GLN A 112 -19.55 -4.58 -2.26
N PRO A 113 -19.82 -4.53 -3.59
CA PRO A 113 -18.86 -3.98 -4.56
C PRO A 113 -18.46 -2.53 -4.26
N GLY A 114 -17.16 -2.23 -4.39
CA GLY A 114 -16.61 -0.88 -4.23
C GLY A 114 -16.67 -0.06 -5.52
N GLY A 115 -16.83 1.27 -5.37
CA GLY A 115 -16.72 2.25 -6.46
C GLY A 115 -15.42 3.06 -6.45
N TYR A 116 -14.60 2.96 -5.39
CA TYR A 116 -13.24 3.50 -5.27
C TYR A 116 -13.02 4.91 -5.86
N ARG A 117 -13.64 5.92 -5.25
CA ARG A 117 -13.53 7.35 -5.59
C ARG A 117 -12.22 7.97 -5.09
N PHE A 118 -11.09 7.44 -5.54
CA PHE A 118 -9.75 7.86 -5.10
C PHE A 118 -9.24 9.17 -5.71
N ASP A 119 -9.98 9.78 -6.63
CA ASP A 119 -9.65 11.12 -7.13
C ASP A 119 -9.66 12.19 -6.02
N ALA A 120 -10.31 11.91 -4.88
CA ALA A 120 -10.21 12.70 -3.66
C ALA A 120 -8.76 12.86 -3.15
N PHE A 121 -7.87 11.91 -3.47
CA PHE A 121 -6.46 11.94 -3.11
C PHE A 121 -5.54 12.32 -4.28
N SER A 122 -6.06 12.99 -5.31
CA SER A 122 -5.28 13.35 -6.51
C SER A 122 -4.00 14.15 -6.21
N ASP A 123 -4.03 15.05 -5.21
CA ASP A 123 -2.86 15.82 -4.74
C ASP A 123 -1.87 14.97 -3.91
N HIS A 124 -2.29 13.79 -3.47
CA HIS A 124 -1.51 12.86 -2.63
C HIS A 124 -1.35 11.48 -3.28
N ARG A 125 -1.49 11.42 -4.61
CA ARG A 125 -1.53 10.21 -5.42
C ARG A 125 -0.36 9.27 -5.17
N ALA A 126 0.85 9.79 -5.03
CA ALA A 126 2.03 8.96 -4.74
C ALA A 126 1.88 8.18 -3.41
N ARG A 127 1.27 8.79 -2.39
CA ARG A 127 1.08 8.16 -1.07
C ARG A 127 -0.04 7.12 -1.12
N LEU A 128 -1.12 7.42 -1.83
CA LEU A 128 -2.17 6.44 -2.13
C LEU A 128 -1.61 5.21 -2.86
N ILE A 129 -0.87 5.44 -3.96
CA ILE A 129 -0.28 4.35 -4.76
C ILE A 129 0.77 3.58 -3.96
N ARG A 130 1.53 4.24 -3.08
CA ARG A 130 2.43 3.56 -2.14
C ARG A 130 1.67 2.60 -1.24
N GLY A 131 0.59 3.05 -0.60
CA GLY A 131 -0.24 2.19 0.24
C GLY A 131 -0.78 0.97 -0.52
N LEU A 132 -1.29 1.18 -1.74
CA LEU A 132 -1.79 0.11 -2.62
C LEU A 132 -0.67 -0.87 -3.04
N LEU A 133 0.50 -0.35 -3.44
CA LEU A 133 1.66 -1.16 -3.85
C LEU A 133 2.17 -2.05 -2.71
N GLU A 134 2.17 -1.50 -1.50
CA GLU A 134 2.57 -2.25 -0.31
C GLU A 134 1.51 -3.30 0.07
N ALA A 135 0.23 -3.10 -0.29
CA ALA A 135 -0.89 -3.94 0.17
C ALA A 135 -1.15 -5.09 -0.78
N CYS A 136 -1.39 -4.77 -2.04
CA CYS A 136 -1.73 -5.73 -3.08
C CYS A 136 -0.76 -5.74 -4.25
N GLY A 137 0.34 -4.98 -4.15
CA GLY A 137 1.39 -5.00 -5.15
C GLY A 137 2.33 -6.20 -5.01
N THR A 138 3.14 -6.44 -6.05
CA THR A 138 4.24 -7.39 -6.07
C THR A 138 5.43 -6.78 -6.80
N VAL A 139 6.63 -7.06 -6.30
CA VAL A 139 7.90 -6.69 -6.94
C VAL A 139 8.69 -7.98 -7.21
N CYS A 140 9.12 -8.18 -8.45
CA CYS A 140 9.96 -9.29 -8.85
C CYS A 140 11.13 -8.81 -9.72
N PHE A 141 12.28 -9.46 -9.59
CA PHE A 141 13.41 -9.24 -10.50
C PHE A 141 13.41 -10.37 -11.54
N ARG A 142 13.30 -10.02 -12.82
CA ARG A 142 13.32 -10.95 -13.96
C ARG A 142 14.77 -11.17 -14.39
N GLU A 143 15.42 -12.18 -13.81
CA GLU A 143 16.83 -12.53 -14.09
C GLU A 143 17.16 -12.63 -15.58
N SER A 144 16.28 -13.25 -16.38
CA SER A 144 16.49 -13.45 -17.82
C SER A 144 16.50 -12.15 -18.63
N ALA A 145 15.86 -11.10 -18.13
CA ALA A 145 15.76 -9.80 -18.79
C ALA A 145 16.59 -8.71 -18.10
N GLY A 146 17.16 -9.00 -16.91
CA GLY A 146 17.83 -8.00 -16.08
C GLY A 146 16.91 -6.84 -15.67
N SER A 147 15.60 -7.08 -15.55
CA SER A 147 14.60 -6.04 -15.34
C SER A 147 13.75 -6.27 -14.09
N VAL A 148 13.07 -5.22 -13.62
CA VAL A 148 12.15 -5.29 -12.48
C VAL A 148 10.72 -5.34 -12.99
N GLY A 149 9.94 -6.32 -12.54
CA GLY A 149 8.50 -6.33 -12.70
C GLY A 149 7.81 -5.78 -11.44
N VAL A 150 6.89 -4.85 -11.64
CA VAL A 150 5.94 -4.40 -10.61
C VAL A 150 4.53 -4.74 -11.09
N SER A 151 3.74 -5.38 -10.25
CA SER A 151 2.36 -5.76 -10.54
C SER A 151 1.44 -5.54 -9.35
N PHE A 152 0.14 -5.54 -9.60
CA PHE A 152 -0.92 -5.50 -8.59
C PHE A 152 -1.84 -6.69 -8.79
N VAL A 153 -2.25 -7.34 -7.72
CA VAL A 153 -3.13 -8.52 -7.73
C VAL A 153 -4.24 -8.35 -6.70
N HIS A 154 -5.49 -8.55 -7.11
CA HIS A 154 -6.63 -8.42 -6.21
C HIS A 154 -7.84 -9.19 -6.75
N GLU A 155 -8.74 -9.62 -5.86
CA GLU A 155 -9.98 -10.29 -6.26
C GLU A 155 -11.02 -9.33 -6.84
N ASP A 156 -11.06 -8.10 -6.33
CA ASP A 156 -11.91 -7.03 -6.87
C ASP A 156 -11.25 -6.36 -8.10
N ARG A 157 -11.85 -6.61 -9.27
CA ARG A 157 -11.48 -6.00 -10.53
C ARG A 157 -11.62 -4.47 -10.52
N ALA A 158 -12.64 -3.93 -9.86
CA ALA A 158 -12.92 -2.50 -9.84
C ALA A 158 -11.81 -1.73 -9.10
N LEU A 159 -11.21 -2.34 -8.08
CA LEU A 159 -10.03 -1.76 -7.45
C LEU A 159 -8.89 -1.65 -8.47
N LEU A 160 -8.53 -2.74 -9.16
CA LEU A 160 -7.39 -2.72 -10.08
C LEU A 160 -7.58 -1.75 -11.26
N ASP A 161 -8.79 -1.66 -11.82
CA ASP A 161 -9.12 -0.64 -12.83
C ASP A 161 -8.96 0.78 -12.27
N THR A 162 -9.28 0.99 -10.99
CA THR A 162 -9.05 2.26 -10.30
C THR A 162 -7.56 2.53 -10.16
N ILE A 163 -6.74 1.56 -9.74
CA ILE A 163 -5.28 1.73 -9.63
C ILE A 163 -4.68 2.11 -10.99
N ARG A 164 -5.06 1.41 -12.07
CA ARG A 164 -4.62 1.73 -13.44
C ARG A 164 -4.98 3.15 -13.84
N SER A 165 -6.22 3.57 -13.54
CA SER A 165 -6.67 4.95 -13.79
C SER A 165 -5.84 5.96 -13.00
N GLN A 166 -5.52 5.65 -11.73
CA GLN A 166 -4.70 6.51 -10.90
C GLN A 166 -3.24 6.61 -11.40
N LEU A 167 -2.64 5.52 -11.87
CA LEU A 167 -1.30 5.50 -12.46
C LEU A 167 -1.23 6.24 -13.81
N SER A 168 -2.26 6.08 -14.64
CA SER A 168 -2.35 6.78 -15.92
C SER A 168 -2.40 8.31 -15.76
N ALA A 169 -3.12 8.79 -14.74
CA ALA A 169 -3.22 10.21 -14.40
C ALA A 169 -2.05 10.75 -13.55
N ALA A 170 -1.05 9.92 -13.20
CA ALA A 170 0.10 10.35 -12.42
C ALA A 170 1.08 11.20 -13.25
N THR A 171 1.91 11.97 -12.56
CA THR A 171 3.12 12.61 -13.11
C THR A 171 4.28 12.20 -12.21
N PRO A 172 5.21 11.36 -12.68
CA PRO A 172 5.38 10.85 -14.05
C PRO A 172 4.23 9.96 -14.51
N HIS A 173 4.01 9.89 -15.83
CA HIS A 173 3.07 8.93 -16.41
C HIS A 173 3.64 7.52 -16.25
N VAL A 174 2.83 6.59 -15.73
CA VAL A 174 3.25 5.21 -15.47
C VAL A 174 2.36 4.27 -16.30
N PRO A 175 2.80 3.82 -17.49
CA PRO A 175 1.99 2.95 -18.32
C PRO A 175 1.83 1.56 -17.67
N THR A 176 0.67 0.96 -17.86
CA THR A 176 0.30 -0.35 -17.32
C THR A 176 -0.18 -1.26 -18.44
N ASP A 177 0.03 -2.56 -18.28
CA ASP A 177 -0.59 -3.57 -19.12
C ASP A 177 -2.13 -3.59 -18.92
N ASP A 178 -2.79 -4.40 -19.75
CA ASP A 178 -4.19 -4.75 -19.56
C ASP A 178 -4.39 -5.70 -18.38
N LEU A 179 -5.59 -5.64 -17.79
CA LEU A 179 -5.99 -6.59 -16.76
C LEU A 179 -6.06 -8.01 -17.31
N ALA A 180 -5.52 -8.94 -16.55
CA ALA A 180 -5.60 -10.37 -16.79
C ALA A 180 -6.18 -11.08 -15.55
N GLU A 181 -6.79 -12.24 -15.78
CA GLU A 181 -7.26 -13.11 -14.69
C GLU A 181 -6.07 -13.89 -14.11
N THR A 182 -6.10 -14.12 -12.78
CA THR A 182 -5.17 -15.06 -12.14
C THR A 182 -5.72 -16.49 -12.26
N SER A 183 -4.83 -17.48 -12.17
CA SER A 183 -5.23 -18.89 -12.09
C SER A 183 -6.05 -19.24 -10.84
N SER A 184 -5.99 -18.39 -9.81
CA SER A 184 -6.70 -18.54 -8.54
C SER A 184 -8.07 -17.86 -8.47
N GLY A 185 -8.53 -17.23 -9.56
CA GLY A 185 -9.86 -16.61 -9.64
C GLY A 185 -9.93 -15.12 -9.27
N GLY A 186 -8.79 -14.44 -9.19
CA GLY A 186 -8.70 -12.98 -9.07
C GLY A 186 -8.23 -12.32 -10.36
N TYR A 187 -7.72 -11.09 -10.24
CA TYR A 187 -7.24 -10.29 -11.35
C TYR A 187 -5.85 -9.74 -11.04
N TRP A 188 -5.09 -9.39 -12.07
CA TRP A 188 -3.83 -8.69 -11.93
C TRP A 188 -3.51 -7.83 -13.15
N PHE A 189 -2.62 -6.85 -12.97
CA PHE A 189 -1.94 -6.17 -14.06
C PHE A 189 -0.50 -5.82 -13.66
N GLY A 190 0.37 -5.64 -14.65
CA GLY A 190 1.73 -5.16 -14.48
C GLY A 190 1.89 -3.71 -14.90
N LEU A 191 2.97 -3.06 -14.45
CA LEU A 191 3.51 -1.95 -15.22
C LEU A 191 3.94 -2.47 -16.59
N ALA A 192 3.70 -1.67 -17.63
CA ALA A 192 4.01 -2.06 -19.01
C ALA A 192 5.52 -2.31 -19.18
N ASP A 193 5.89 -3.15 -20.14
CA ASP A 193 7.30 -3.49 -20.39
C ASP A 193 8.17 -2.27 -20.78
N ASP A 194 7.57 -1.18 -21.27
CA ASP A 194 8.22 0.10 -21.59
C ASP A 194 8.10 1.15 -20.48
N ALA A 195 7.50 0.81 -19.33
CA ALA A 195 7.42 1.69 -18.18
C ALA A 195 8.81 1.94 -17.57
N ASP A 196 9.09 3.18 -17.20
CA ASP A 196 10.29 3.52 -16.44
C ASP A 196 10.10 3.18 -14.96
N VAL A 197 10.48 1.95 -14.59
CA VAL A 197 10.33 1.43 -13.23
C VAL A 197 11.23 2.17 -12.23
N ALA A 198 12.37 2.74 -12.68
CA ALA A 198 13.25 3.51 -11.80
C ALA A 198 12.59 4.83 -11.40
N THR A 199 12.11 5.59 -12.38
CA THR A 199 11.36 6.84 -12.15
C THR A 199 10.08 6.57 -11.35
N PHE A 200 9.38 5.45 -11.59
CA PHE A 200 8.25 5.04 -10.76
C PHE A 200 8.65 4.79 -9.30
N ALA A 201 9.74 4.07 -9.06
CA ALA A 201 10.21 3.75 -7.71
C ALA A 201 10.61 5.00 -6.92
N GLU A 202 11.30 5.93 -7.56
CA GLU A 202 11.62 7.25 -7.00
C GLU A 202 10.36 8.02 -6.64
N TRP A 203 9.44 8.17 -7.60
CA TRP A 203 8.19 8.91 -7.39
C TRP A 203 7.32 8.33 -6.28
N VAL A 204 7.10 7.01 -6.29
CA VAL A 204 6.19 6.37 -5.33
C VAL A 204 6.76 6.41 -3.91
N TYR A 205 8.09 6.36 -3.73
CA TYR A 205 8.74 6.43 -2.42
C TYR A 205 9.31 7.80 -2.05
N ALA A 206 9.14 8.83 -2.89
CA ALA A 206 9.61 10.18 -2.61
C ALA A 206 9.16 10.68 -1.22
N GLY A 207 10.12 11.14 -0.41
CA GLY A 207 9.89 11.65 0.94
C GLY A 207 9.39 10.63 1.96
N SER A 208 9.39 9.32 1.66
CA SER A 208 8.86 8.30 2.58
C SER A 208 9.65 8.20 3.88
N ALA A 209 10.99 8.29 3.80
CA ALA A 209 11.86 8.21 4.96
C ALA A 209 11.62 9.37 5.94
N ALA A 210 11.38 10.58 5.42
CA ALA A 210 11.10 11.75 6.24
C ALA A 210 9.70 11.70 6.88
N SER A 211 8.72 11.09 6.19
CA SER A 211 7.34 11.05 6.68
C SER A 211 7.01 9.81 7.50
N GLY A 212 7.85 8.76 7.48
CA GLY A 212 7.55 7.47 8.11
C GLY A 212 6.42 6.68 7.45
N LEU A 213 5.92 7.12 6.27
CA LEU A 213 4.76 6.52 5.61
C LEU A 213 5.20 5.47 4.58
N TYR A 214 5.67 4.31 5.04
CA TYR A 214 6.08 3.22 4.15
C TYR A 214 6.28 1.89 4.89
N ALA A 215 6.23 0.81 4.13
CA ALA A 215 6.69 -0.52 4.53
C ALA A 215 8.19 -0.67 4.19
N ASP A 216 9.02 -0.88 5.20
CA ASP A 216 10.48 -1.01 5.09
C ASP A 216 10.87 -2.11 4.09
N ASP A 217 10.25 -3.28 4.21
CA ASP A 217 10.60 -4.45 3.40
C ASP A 217 10.25 -4.23 1.93
N ARG A 218 9.08 -3.65 1.66
CA ARG A 218 8.62 -3.39 0.30
C ARG A 218 9.49 -2.34 -0.37
N ARG A 219 9.77 -1.24 0.34
CA ARG A 219 10.64 -0.16 -0.15
C ARG A 219 12.03 -0.69 -0.46
N ALA A 220 12.62 -1.43 0.48
CA ALA A 220 13.96 -1.98 0.32
C ALA A 220 14.04 -2.98 -0.83
N LYS A 221 13.01 -3.82 -1.02
CA LYS A 221 12.93 -4.77 -2.14
C LYS A 221 12.82 -4.08 -3.49
N LEU A 222 11.96 -3.08 -3.63
CA LEU A 222 11.83 -2.33 -4.89
C LEU A 222 13.15 -1.64 -5.24
N ARG A 223 13.71 -0.91 -4.28
CA ARG A 223 14.99 -0.21 -4.43
C ARG A 223 16.10 -1.15 -4.90
N ARG A 224 16.37 -2.23 -4.16
CA ARG A 224 17.44 -3.18 -4.51
C ARG A 224 17.23 -3.80 -5.89
N SER A 225 15.98 -4.05 -6.28
CA SER A 225 15.66 -4.59 -7.60
C SER A 225 15.98 -3.57 -8.70
N VAL A 226 15.65 -2.30 -8.50
CA VAL A 226 15.93 -1.21 -9.45
C VAL A 226 17.42 -0.93 -9.56
N GLU A 227 18.14 -0.82 -8.44
CA GLU A 227 19.59 -0.62 -8.43
C GLU A 227 20.29 -1.75 -9.20
N ARG A 228 19.85 -2.99 -8.96
CA ARG A 228 20.36 -4.16 -9.68
C ARG A 228 20.07 -4.12 -11.19
N ALA A 229 18.88 -3.68 -11.59
CA ALA A 229 18.48 -3.62 -13.00
C ALA A 229 19.20 -2.51 -13.77
N THR A 230 19.45 -1.38 -13.11
CA THR A 230 20.08 -0.19 -13.70
C THR A 230 21.61 -0.21 -13.60
N GLY A 231 22.17 -1.11 -12.77
CA GLY A 231 23.59 -1.12 -12.45
C GLY A 231 24.03 0.05 -11.56
N ALA A 232 23.08 0.73 -10.90
CA ALA A 232 23.38 1.78 -9.93
C ALA A 232 24.00 1.18 -8.66
N ASP A 233 24.80 1.99 -7.95
CA ASP A 233 25.39 1.58 -6.67
C ASP A 233 24.28 1.39 -5.63
N VAL A 234 24.48 0.41 -4.73
CA VAL A 234 23.57 0.15 -3.61
C VAL A 234 23.46 1.42 -2.75
N GLY A 235 22.22 1.90 -2.56
CA GLY A 235 21.95 3.11 -1.79
C GLY A 235 21.81 4.38 -2.63
N THR A 236 21.91 4.32 -3.97
CA THR A 236 21.74 5.51 -4.83
C THR A 236 20.34 6.13 -4.67
N LEU A 237 19.33 5.32 -4.35
CA LEU A 237 17.96 5.76 -4.09
C LEU A 237 17.71 6.13 -2.60
N GLU A 238 18.76 6.33 -1.79
CA GLU A 238 18.63 6.78 -0.38
C GLU A 238 18.46 8.29 -0.21
N GLY A 239 18.84 9.08 -1.21
CA GLY A 239 19.09 10.50 -1.03
C GLY A 239 18.26 11.41 -1.92
N GLU A 240 16.92 11.42 -1.74
CA GLU A 240 16.05 12.58 -2.04
C GLU A 240 14.85 12.65 -1.07
#